data_AF-A0A953IUA4-F1
#
_entry.id   AF-A0A953IUA4-F1
#
_cell.length_a   1.000
_cell.length_b   1.000
_cell.length_c   1.000
_cell.angle_alpha   90.00
_cell.angle_beta   90.00
_cell.angle_gamma   90.00
#
_symmetry.space_group_name_H-M   'P 1'
#
loop_
_entity.id
_entity.type
_entity.pdbx_description
1 polymer ?
#
loop_
_entity_poly.entity_id
_entity_poly.type
_entity_poly.pdbx_seq_one_letter_code
_entity_poly.pdbx_strand_id
1 'polypeptide(L)'
;TVMLWDTGTWEPQEGVDVDEGLQKGKLAFLLHGKRLKGKWALVRLRARKKGDKDNWLLIKELDDYVRREGKLITERETTSVKSGRAMKEIAAGSKKVWHSNRKGGGNGRGGDPVILAKPGARK
;
A
#
# COMPACT_ATOMS: atom_id res chain seq x y z
N THR A 1 8.15 -5.14 -10.41
CA THR A 1 8.02 -6.09 -9.29
C THR A 1 7.36 -5.42 -8.11
N VAL A 2 6.46 -6.09 -7.40
CA VAL A 2 5.77 -5.55 -6.21
C VAL A 2 5.82 -6.60 -5.10
N MET A 3 6.15 -6.19 -3.87
CA MET A 3 6.17 -7.04 -2.69
C MET A 3 5.08 -6.62 -1.71
N LEU A 4 4.26 -7.57 -1.26
CA LEU A 4 3.40 -7.34 -0.10
C LEU A 4 4.29 -7.35 1.15
N TRP A 5 4.64 -6.16 1.62
CA TRP A 5 5.57 -5.95 2.74
C TRP A 5 4.87 -5.94 4.10
N ASP A 6 3.66 -5.42 4.22
CA ASP A 6 2.88 -5.53 5.44
C ASP A 6 1.40 -5.71 5.11
N THR A 7 0.63 -6.24 6.04
CA THR A 7 -0.82 -6.44 5.93
C THR A 7 -1.45 -6.49 7.31
N GLY A 8 -2.67 -5.97 7.42
CA GLY A 8 -3.43 -5.91 8.65
C GLY A 8 -4.63 -5.00 8.51
N THR A 9 -5.21 -4.62 9.64
CA THR A 9 -6.29 -3.63 9.75
C THR A 9 -5.77 -2.33 10.34
N TRP A 10 -6.60 -1.29 10.28
CA TRP A 10 -6.35 -0.01 10.92
C TRP A 10 -7.66 0.58 11.40
N GLU A 11 -7.58 1.49 12.36
CA GLU A 11 -8.75 2.23 12.88
C GLU A 11 -8.33 3.65 13.28
N PRO A 12 -9.21 4.66 13.13
CA PRO A 12 -8.94 5.99 13.64
C PRO A 12 -8.74 5.96 15.17
N GLN A 13 -7.91 6.86 15.71
CA GLN A 13 -7.87 7.04 17.16
C GLN A 13 -9.22 7.58 17.67
N GLU A 14 -9.49 7.39 18.96
CA GLU A 14 -10.74 7.84 19.58
C GLU A 14 -10.99 9.33 19.32
N GLY A 15 -12.21 9.66 18.91
CA GLY A 15 -12.62 11.03 18.59
C GLY A 15 -12.09 11.59 17.26
N VAL A 16 -11.40 10.79 16.44
CA VAL A 16 -10.92 11.21 15.12
C VAL A 16 -11.95 10.90 14.03
N ASP A 17 -12.47 11.94 13.39
CA ASP A 17 -13.20 11.83 12.13
C ASP A 17 -12.21 11.68 10.94
N VAL A 18 -12.41 10.65 10.13
CA VAL A 18 -11.49 10.29 9.04
C VAL A 18 -11.56 11.29 7.89
N ASP A 19 -12.77 11.68 7.49
CA ASP A 19 -12.99 12.56 6.34
C ASP A 19 -12.48 13.97 6.65
N GLU A 20 -12.81 14.47 7.84
CA GLU A 20 -12.31 15.73 8.35
C GLU A 20 -10.77 15.71 8.49
N GLY A 21 -10.21 14.62 9.01
CA GLY A 21 -8.77 14.45 9.17
C GLY A 21 -8.02 14.49 7.84
N LEU A 22 -8.53 13.79 6.82
CA LEU A 22 -7.95 13.80 5.47
C LEU A 22 -8.10 15.18 4.81
N GLN A 23 -9.24 15.84 4.98
CA GLN A 23 -9.49 17.19 4.46
C GLN A 23 -8.55 18.21 5.10
N LYS A 24 -8.40 18.20 6.43
CA LYS A 24 -7.50 19.09 7.17
C LYS A 24 -6.02 18.74 7.01
N GLY A 25 -5.72 17.51 6.58
CA GLY A 25 -4.35 17.04 6.37
C GLY A 25 -3.69 16.50 7.64
N LYS A 26 -4.47 16.03 8.62
CA LYS A 26 -3.97 15.36 9.83
C LYS A 26 -4.91 14.22 10.20
N LEU A 27 -4.41 12.99 10.15
CA LEU A 27 -5.16 11.79 10.51
C LEU A 27 -4.33 10.97 11.51
N ALA A 28 -4.85 10.77 12.71
CA ALA A 28 -4.24 9.91 13.73
C ALA A 28 -5.00 8.57 13.79
N PHE A 29 -4.26 7.46 13.73
CA PHE A 29 -4.84 6.12 13.63
C PHE A 29 -3.96 5.06 14.29
N LEU A 30 -4.53 3.90 14.57
CA LEU A 30 -3.82 2.71 15.00
C LEU A 30 -3.66 1.74 13.82
N LEU A 31 -2.47 1.14 13.73
CA LEU A 31 -2.19 0.04 12.82
C LEU A 31 -2.15 -1.28 13.58
N HIS A 32 -2.80 -2.29 12.99
CA HIS A 32 -2.82 -3.68 13.45
C HIS A 32 -2.19 -4.58 12.39
N GLY A 33 -0.99 -4.19 11.93
CA GLY A 33 -0.21 -4.90 10.93
C GLY A 33 0.59 -6.07 11.51
N LYS A 34 1.12 -6.91 10.61
CA LYS A 34 2.13 -7.90 11.00
C LYS A 34 3.42 -7.21 11.43
N ARG A 35 3.78 -6.11 10.76
CA ARG A 35 5.04 -5.36 11.00
C ARG A 35 4.80 -4.03 11.68
N LEU A 36 3.95 -3.18 11.12
CA LEU A 36 3.62 -1.88 11.66
C LEU A 36 2.46 -2.01 12.65
N LYS A 37 2.69 -1.55 13.88
CA LYS A 37 1.73 -1.66 14.98
C LYS A 37 1.62 -0.35 15.75
N GLY A 38 0.52 -0.20 16.47
CA GLY A 38 0.32 0.91 17.40
C GLY A 38 -0.12 2.20 16.71
N LYS A 39 0.10 3.33 17.38
CA LYS A 39 -0.33 4.67 17.00
C LYS A 39 0.59 5.30 15.96
N TRP A 40 -0.02 5.90 14.96
CA TRP A 40 0.60 6.61 13.85
C TRP A 40 -0.20 7.86 13.49
N ALA A 41 0.48 8.83 12.86
CA ALA A 41 -0.15 10.01 12.29
C ALA A 41 0.28 10.21 10.83
N LEU A 42 -0.69 10.54 9.98
CA LEU A 42 -0.46 11.10 8.64
C LEU A 42 -0.63 12.63 8.71
N VAL A 43 0.39 13.37 8.28
CA VAL A 43 0.40 14.84 8.29
C VAL A 43 0.76 15.37 6.91
N ARG A 44 -0.12 16.16 6.29
CA ARG A 44 0.10 16.80 5.00
C ARG A 44 0.89 18.10 5.19
N LEU A 45 2.00 18.22 4.48
CA LEU A 45 2.75 19.46 4.40
C LEU A 45 2.05 20.43 3.44
N ARG A 46 2.12 21.73 3.74
CA ARG A 46 1.60 22.75 2.83
C ARG A 46 2.45 22.78 1.56
N ALA A 47 1.79 22.80 0.39
CA ALA A 47 2.44 23.02 -0.89
C ALA A 47 3.18 24.35 -0.88
N ARG A 48 4.40 24.39 -1.42
CA ARG A 48 5.21 25.63 -1.47
C ARG A 48 5.01 26.35 -2.80
N LYS A 49 4.60 25.64 -3.86
CA LYS A 49 4.29 26.21 -5.17
C LYS A 49 3.02 25.60 -5.75
N LYS A 50 2.33 26.35 -6.63
CA LYS A 50 1.18 25.87 -7.40
C LYS A 50 1.65 24.76 -8.35
N GLY A 51 1.15 23.54 -8.16
CA GLY A 51 1.55 22.35 -8.91
C GLY A 51 2.41 21.34 -8.14
N ASP A 52 2.80 21.64 -6.90
CA ASP A 52 3.41 20.63 -6.03
C ASP A 52 2.41 19.52 -5.71
N LYS A 53 2.90 18.27 -5.74
CA LYS A 53 2.13 17.11 -5.28
C LYS A 53 1.90 17.21 -3.78
N ASP A 54 0.77 16.68 -3.30
CA ASP A 54 0.50 16.55 -1.87
C ASP A 54 1.58 15.70 -1.20
N ASN A 55 2.37 16.32 -0.34
CA ASN A 55 3.44 15.66 0.41
C ASN A 55 2.94 15.31 1.81
N TRP A 56 2.93 14.02 2.14
CA TRP A 56 2.46 13.50 3.42
C TRP A 56 3.62 12.88 4.19
N LEU A 57 3.68 13.19 5.48
CA LEU A 57 4.54 12.52 6.44
C LEU A 57 3.74 11.44 7.16
N LEU A 58 4.32 10.24 7.24
CA LEU A 58 3.87 9.18 8.12
C LEU A 58 4.76 9.17 9.35
N ILE A 59 4.19 9.41 10.52
CA ILE A 59 4.92 9.62 11.77
C ILE A 59 4.49 8.56 12.77
N LYS A 60 5.47 7.88 13.40
CA LYS A 60 5.22 6.96 14.51
C LYS A 60 4.99 7.77 15.78
N GLU A 61 3.86 7.56 16.45
CA GLU A 61 3.62 8.15 17.78
C GLU A 61 4.29 7.31 18.89
N LEU A 62 4.53 7.92 20.04
CA LEU A 62 5.09 7.21 21.19
C LEU A 62 4.03 6.31 21.84
N ASP A 63 4.31 5.01 21.87
CA ASP A 63 3.52 3.96 22.50
C ASP A 63 4.38 2.71 22.77
N ASP A 64 3.74 1.64 23.22
CA ASP A 64 4.38 0.35 23.58
C ASP A 64 5.03 -0.38 22.40
N TYR A 65 4.72 0.01 21.16
CA TYR A 65 5.29 -0.60 19.95
C TYR A 65 6.53 0.14 19.43
N VAL A 66 6.89 1.27 20.04
CA VAL A 66 8.11 1.99 19.68
C VAL A 66 9.34 1.19 20.05
N ARG A 67 10.26 1.10 19.09
CA ARG A 67 11.60 0.55 19.30
C ARG A 67 12.62 1.67 19.13
N ARG A 68 13.33 1.98 20.21
CA ARG A 68 14.38 3.01 20.23
C ARG A 68 15.75 2.47 19.85
N GLU A 69 15.94 1.16 19.99
CA GLU A 69 17.22 0.49 19.82
C GLU A 69 17.13 -0.66 18.82
N GLY A 70 18.29 -1.04 18.28
CA GLY A 70 18.44 -2.10 17.30
C GLY A 70 18.23 -1.66 15.86
N LYS A 71 18.20 -2.63 14.94
CA LYS A 71 18.06 -2.38 13.50
C LYS A 71 16.69 -1.80 13.15
N LEU A 72 16.67 -0.93 12.15
CA LEU A 72 15.44 -0.33 11.62
C LEU A 72 14.52 -1.42 11.07
N ILE A 73 13.21 -1.20 11.13
CA ILE A 73 12.23 -2.19 10.68
C ILE A 73 12.44 -2.59 9.22
N THR A 74 12.82 -1.64 8.37
CA THR A 74 13.11 -1.84 6.94
C THR A 74 14.32 -2.74 6.69
N GLU A 75 15.29 -2.77 7.60
CA GLU A 75 16.49 -3.61 7.49
C GLU A 75 16.25 -5.03 7.97
N ARG A 76 15.37 -5.20 8.96
CA ARG A 76 15.04 -6.52 9.51
C ARG A 76 14.02 -7.26 8.65
N GLU A 77 13.04 -6.53 8.15
CA GLU A 77 11.87 -7.07 7.48
C GLU A 77 12.02 -7.00 5.97
N THR A 78 12.87 -7.84 5.37
CA THR A 78 13.26 -7.69 3.95
C THR A 78 12.47 -8.58 2.98
N THR A 79 11.56 -9.41 3.50
CA THR A 79 10.79 -10.40 2.73
C THR A 79 9.30 -10.11 2.71
N SER A 80 8.53 -10.78 1.85
CA SER A 80 7.08 -10.65 1.82
C SER A 80 6.40 -11.30 3.01
N VAL A 81 5.43 -10.62 3.60
CA VAL A 81 4.59 -11.18 4.69
C VAL A 81 3.62 -12.29 4.26
N LYS A 82 3.46 -12.50 2.95
CA LYS A 82 2.59 -13.54 2.39
C LYS A 82 3.37 -14.73 1.85
N SER A 83 4.45 -14.48 1.11
CA SER A 83 5.21 -15.54 0.45
C SER A 83 6.57 -15.84 1.10
N GLY A 84 7.04 -15.03 2.05
CA GLY A 84 8.38 -15.15 2.64
C GLY A 84 9.53 -14.81 1.69
N ARG A 85 9.23 -14.44 0.43
CA ARG A 85 10.24 -14.18 -0.61
C ARG A 85 10.84 -12.79 -0.51
N ALA A 86 12.12 -12.66 -0.82
CA ALA A 86 12.79 -11.38 -1.02
C ALA A 86 12.42 -10.76 -2.38
N MET A 87 12.65 -9.44 -2.53
CA MET A 87 12.31 -8.72 -3.76
C MET A 87 12.94 -9.31 -5.04
N LYS A 88 14.18 -9.82 -4.94
CA LYS A 88 14.88 -10.48 -6.06
C LYS A 88 14.15 -11.74 -6.54
N GLU A 89 13.71 -12.58 -5.60
CA GLU A 89 12.98 -13.81 -5.90
C GLU A 89 11.58 -13.53 -6.46
N ILE A 90 10.93 -12.45 -5.98
CA ILE A 90 9.64 -11.99 -6.52
C ILE A 90 9.82 -11.48 -7.96
N ALA A 91 10.92 -10.77 -8.24
CA ALA A 91 11.22 -10.31 -9.59
C ALA A 91 11.50 -11.47 -10.56
N ALA A 92 12.18 -12.51 -10.08
CA ALA A 92 12.51 -13.70 -10.88
C ALA A 92 11.30 -14.64 -11.09
N GLY A 93 10.30 -14.62 -10.18
CA GLY A 93 9.19 -15.57 -10.17
C GLY A 93 7.85 -15.01 -10.68
N SER A 94 7.64 -15.02 -11.98
CA SER A 94 6.41 -14.59 -12.67
C SER A 94 5.31 -15.67 -12.72
N LYS A 95 4.55 -15.89 -11.64
CA LYS A 95 3.28 -16.68 -11.75
C LYS A 95 2.05 -16.16 -11.02
N LYS A 96 2.13 -15.07 -10.25
CA LYS A 96 0.93 -14.36 -9.76
C LYS A 96 1.15 -12.85 -9.87
N VAL A 97 0.90 -12.34 -11.07
CA VAL A 97 0.82 -10.90 -11.35
C VAL A 97 -0.40 -10.37 -10.60
N TRP A 98 -0.17 -9.40 -9.71
CA TRP A 98 -1.25 -8.66 -9.06
C TRP A 98 -1.87 -7.69 -10.07
N HIS A 99 -3.17 -7.84 -10.36
CA HIS A 99 -3.92 -6.90 -11.16
C HIS A 99 -4.63 -5.91 -10.24
N SER A 100 -4.30 -4.62 -10.31
CA SER A 100 -5.09 -3.58 -9.67
C SER A 100 -6.42 -3.44 -10.41
N ASN A 101 -7.54 -3.84 -9.80
CA ASN A 101 -8.86 -3.52 -10.32
C ASN A 101 -9.23 -2.07 -9.95
N ARG A 102 -8.54 -1.08 -10.53
CA ARG A 102 -8.94 0.32 -10.42
C ARG A 102 -9.72 0.67 -11.68
N LYS A 103 -11.06 0.71 -11.57
CA LYS A 103 -11.94 1.28 -12.61
C LYS A 103 -11.56 2.76 -12.77
N GLY A 104 -10.77 3.07 -13.79
CA GLY A 104 -10.63 4.43 -14.29
C GLY A 104 -11.90 4.80 -15.04
N GLY A 105 -12.60 5.84 -14.57
CA GLY A 105 -13.68 6.46 -15.31
C GLY A 105 -13.13 7.17 -16.55
N GLY A 106 -13.78 6.96 -17.69
CA GLY A 106 -13.42 7.62 -18.95
C GLY A 106 -14.07 6.97 -20.16
N ASN A 107 -15.23 7.51 -20.55
CA ASN A 107 -16.10 7.17 -21.67
C ASN A 107 -15.40 7.09 -23.04
N GLY A 108 -15.77 6.10 -23.89
CA GLY A 108 -15.58 6.21 -25.36
C GLY A 108 -15.21 4.95 -26.13
N ARG A 109 -16.24 4.21 -26.60
CA ARG A 109 -16.35 3.48 -27.89
C ARG A 109 -15.24 2.49 -28.31
N GLY A 110 -15.65 1.22 -28.39
CA GLY A 110 -15.37 0.35 -29.55
C GLY A 110 -14.17 -0.58 -29.43
N GLY A 111 -14.45 -1.89 -29.35
CA GLY A 111 -13.47 -2.94 -29.62
C GLY A 111 -13.71 -4.19 -28.78
N ASP A 112 -14.58 -5.07 -29.25
CA ASP A 112 -14.70 -6.42 -28.70
C ASP A 112 -13.33 -7.13 -28.82
N PRO A 113 -12.79 -7.73 -27.75
CA PRO A 113 -11.60 -8.55 -27.88
C PRO A 113 -11.96 -9.81 -28.66
N VAL A 114 -11.48 -9.88 -29.90
CA VAL A 114 -11.49 -11.08 -30.74
C VAL A 114 -10.82 -12.22 -29.97
N ILE A 115 -11.62 -13.18 -29.51
CA ILE A 115 -11.11 -14.46 -29.02
C ILE A 115 -10.60 -15.22 -30.25
N LEU A 116 -9.28 -15.28 -30.40
CA LEU A 116 -8.65 -16.15 -31.38
C LEU A 116 -8.91 -17.61 -30.95
N ALA A 117 -9.85 -18.25 -31.64
CA ALA A 117 -10.11 -19.67 -31.54
C ALA A 117 -8.82 -20.44 -31.86
N LYS A 118 -8.41 -21.34 -30.95
CA LYS A 118 -7.42 -22.38 -31.26
C LYS A 118 -8.10 -23.45 -32.12
N PRO A 119 -7.60 -23.80 -33.32
CA PRO A 119 -8.12 -24.94 -34.03
C PRO A 119 -7.43 -26.23 -33.55
N GLY A 120 -8.27 -27.22 -33.21
CA GLY A 120 -8.11 -28.58 -33.71
C GLY A 120 -7.13 -29.50 -32.98
N ALA A 121 -7.67 -30.25 -32.02
CA ALA A 121 -7.20 -31.61 -31.78
C ALA A 121 -7.60 -32.50 -32.96
N ARG A 122 -6.65 -33.23 -33.56
CA ARG A 122 -6.89 -34.53 -34.19
C ARG A 122 -5.65 -35.42 -34.06
N LYS A 123 -5.95 -36.63 -33.56
CA LYS A 123 -5.29 -37.94 -33.59
C LYS A 123 -3.79 -38.01 -33.85
#